data_AF-A0AAP0HXA2-F1
#
_entry.id   AF-A0AAP0HXA2-F1
#
_cell.length_a   1.000
_cell.length_b   1.000
_cell.length_c   1.000
_cell.angle_alpha   90.00
_cell.angle_beta   90.00
_cell.angle_gamma   90.00
#
_symmetry.space_group_name_H-M   'P 1'
#
loop_
_entity.id
_entity.type
_entity.pdbx_description
1 polymer ?
#
loop_
_entity_poly.entity_id
_entity_poly.type
_entity_poly.pdbx_seq_one_letter_code
_entity_poly.pdbx_strand_id
1 'polypeptide(L)'
;MREAQWFSLKPINRASCSKRTCAERLRLMKSIGFWLGICEGSIIGVCYGRNADDLPTPDKVAQLVQLHKIKYLRIYDSNIQVLKAFANTGVELMIGIPNSDLLPFSQFQSNVDTWLKNSILPYYPTTKITYITVGAEATESPGNVSALVVPTMHNILTALRKAGLHKKIKISTTHSLGILSRSFPPSAGAFNSDFAFFLKPLLEFLVENDSPFMIDTYPYYAYRDSPTNVSLEYALFESSTEVIDPNTGLIYTNMFDAQVDALYFALMALHFRTIKIMVTETGWPSKGSPKETAATADNAQTYNTNLIRHVINDTGTPAKPGEEIDVYIFSLFNENRKPGLASERNWGLFYPDQTSIYNLDLTGRGAVDTTTQANATSSNGTWCIASSTASELDLQNALDWACGTGNVDCSAIQPSQPCYLPDALVSHASFAFNSYYQQNGATDVACSFGGTGEQHENCEQCHSPAVDLICHCIWLNFFHADALLLARATCLLTLETGITILSGEVRFTSEILEVYNRRSGEVRFTSKVLEVYIHGYEILEFCNRGSERLIQSCMSWQMYLLVR
;
A
#
# COMPACT_ATOMS: atom_id res chain seq x y z
N MET A 1 -4.48 74.17 -1.47
CA MET A 1 -4.94 72.99 -0.70
C MET A 1 -6.00 72.29 -1.52
N ARG A 2 -6.02 70.97 -1.45
CA ARG A 2 -6.56 70.04 -2.45
C ARG A 2 -8.07 70.20 -2.66
N GLU A 3 -8.48 70.36 -3.90
CA GLU A 3 -9.88 70.23 -4.35
C GLU A 3 -10.18 68.76 -4.64
N ALA A 4 -11.29 68.29 -4.08
CA ALA A 4 -11.94 67.05 -4.42
C ALA A 4 -13.29 67.41 -5.05
N GLN A 5 -13.54 66.99 -6.28
CA GLN A 5 -14.89 66.85 -6.82
C GLN A 5 -15.01 65.55 -7.63
N TRP A 6 -16.15 64.92 -7.40
CA TRP A 6 -16.67 63.66 -7.89
C TRP A 6 -16.97 63.68 -9.40
N PHE A 7 -17.04 62.52 -10.08
CA PHE A 7 -18.17 62.17 -10.98
C PHE A 7 -18.06 60.74 -11.54
N SER A 8 -19.15 59.98 -11.29
CA SER A 8 -19.94 59.11 -12.18
C SER A 8 -19.29 58.09 -13.15
N LEU A 9 -19.77 56.85 -12.99
CA LEU A 9 -19.63 55.69 -13.89
C LEU A 9 -20.29 55.93 -15.27
N LYS A 10 -19.57 55.54 -16.35
CA LYS A 10 -20.14 55.13 -17.65
C LYS A 10 -19.26 54.06 -18.34
N PRO A 11 -19.82 53.27 -19.28
CA PRO A 11 -19.48 51.86 -19.48
C PRO A 11 -18.30 51.62 -20.43
N ILE A 12 -17.53 50.56 -20.19
CA ILE A 12 -16.41 50.16 -21.04
C ILE A 12 -16.92 49.22 -22.14
N ASN A 13 -16.79 49.71 -23.38
CA ASN A 13 -16.95 48.98 -24.62
C ASN A 13 -15.79 48.00 -24.88
N ARG A 14 -16.09 46.97 -25.66
CA ARG A 14 -15.18 45.93 -26.15
C ARG A 14 -13.91 46.47 -26.82
N ALA A 15 -12.88 45.63 -26.74
CA ALA A 15 -11.68 45.52 -27.58
C ALA A 15 -10.41 46.23 -27.10
N SER A 16 -9.49 45.43 -26.51
CA SER A 16 -8.06 45.39 -26.84
C SER A 16 -7.35 44.45 -25.85
N CYS A 17 -7.07 43.22 -26.28
CA CYS A 17 -6.27 42.26 -25.53
C CYS A 17 -4.78 42.56 -25.78
N SER A 18 -4.13 43.23 -24.82
CA SER A 18 -2.68 43.51 -24.84
C SER A 18 -1.90 42.37 -24.20
N LYS A 19 -0.90 41.85 -24.92
CA LYS A 19 -0.03 40.69 -24.62
C LYS A 19 0.83 40.78 -23.34
N ARG A 20 0.54 41.68 -22.39
CA ARG A 20 1.30 41.82 -21.13
C ARG A 20 0.66 41.13 -19.91
N THR A 21 -0.58 40.67 -19.97
CA THR A 21 -1.26 39.97 -18.86
C THR A 21 -1.08 38.45 -18.85
N CYS A 22 -0.44 37.85 -19.88
CA CYS A 22 -0.10 36.43 -19.89
C CYS A 22 1.20 36.10 -19.13
N ALA A 23 2.13 37.04 -19.01
CA ALA A 23 3.43 36.77 -18.37
C ALA A 23 3.36 36.72 -16.84
N GLU A 24 2.41 37.44 -16.23
CA GLU A 24 2.22 37.44 -14.77
C GLU A 24 1.33 36.28 -14.29
N ARG A 25 0.37 35.82 -15.11
CA ARG A 25 -0.40 34.59 -14.82
C ARG A 25 0.44 33.31 -14.96
N LEU A 26 1.45 33.30 -15.82
CA LEU A 26 2.38 32.16 -15.95
C LEU A 26 3.39 32.07 -14.80
N ARG A 27 3.66 33.16 -14.08
CA ARG A 27 4.48 33.13 -12.85
C ARG A 27 3.67 32.60 -11.66
N LEU A 28 2.39 32.95 -11.55
CA LEU A 28 1.53 32.44 -10.47
C LEU A 28 1.21 30.93 -10.63
N MET A 29 1.08 30.43 -11.86
CA MET A 29 0.87 28.99 -12.11
C MET A 29 2.13 28.13 -11.89
N LYS A 30 3.33 28.72 -11.89
CA LYS A 30 4.57 28.01 -11.53
C LYS A 30 4.82 27.92 -10.03
N SER A 31 4.17 28.76 -9.23
CA SER A 31 4.24 28.72 -7.76
C SER A 31 3.20 27.78 -7.14
N ILE A 32 2.11 27.48 -7.85
CA ILE A 32 1.05 26.56 -7.41
C ILE A 32 1.37 25.10 -7.78
N GLY A 33 2.23 24.86 -8.77
CA GLY A 33 2.71 23.53 -9.15
C GLY A 33 3.78 22.91 -8.24
N PHE A 34 4.11 23.54 -7.11
CA PHE A 34 5.13 23.04 -6.17
C PHE A 34 4.53 22.33 -4.94
N TRP A 35 3.20 22.20 -4.86
CA TRP A 35 2.49 21.59 -3.73
C TRP A 35 1.46 20.53 -4.12
N LEU A 36 1.51 20.05 -5.38
CA LEU A 36 0.92 18.77 -5.74
C LEU A 36 2.03 17.72 -5.59
N GLY A 37 2.34 17.36 -4.34
CA GLY A 37 2.90 16.04 -4.10
C GLY A 37 1.88 15.06 -4.65
N ILE A 38 2.24 14.37 -5.73
CA ILE A 38 1.49 13.19 -6.13
C ILE A 38 1.59 12.29 -4.91
N CYS A 39 0.47 12.00 -4.25
CA CYS A 39 0.41 10.95 -3.23
C CYS A 39 0.65 9.65 -4.00
N GLU A 40 1.91 9.26 -4.14
CA GLU A 40 2.29 7.95 -4.63
C GLU A 40 2.23 7.05 -3.40
N GLY A 41 1.09 6.37 -3.20
CA GLY A 41 0.94 5.43 -2.08
C GLY A 41 2.05 4.38 -2.06
N SER A 42 2.23 3.72 -0.92
CA SER A 42 3.35 2.81 -0.67
C SER A 42 3.52 1.75 -1.76
N ILE A 43 4.77 1.41 -2.06
CA ILE A 43 5.11 0.43 -3.10
C ILE A 43 5.19 -0.99 -2.53
N ILE A 44 4.55 -1.94 -3.23
CA ILE A 44 4.85 -3.38 -3.13
C ILE A 44 5.64 -3.82 -4.37
N GLY A 45 6.90 -4.19 -4.15
CA GLY A 45 7.78 -4.81 -5.13
C GLY A 45 8.10 -6.26 -4.79
N VAL A 46 8.81 -6.93 -5.70
CA VAL A 46 9.26 -8.32 -5.50
C VAL A 46 10.73 -8.48 -5.88
N CYS A 47 11.48 -9.25 -5.11
CA CYS A 47 12.87 -9.56 -5.41
C CYS A 47 12.97 -10.67 -6.45
N TYR A 48 13.58 -10.40 -7.60
CA TYR A 48 13.86 -11.41 -8.62
C TYR A 48 15.28 -11.97 -8.45
N GLY A 49 15.39 -12.85 -7.46
CA GLY A 49 16.55 -13.70 -7.21
C GLY A 49 16.74 -14.75 -8.31
N ARG A 50 18.01 -15.10 -8.59
CA ARG A 50 18.39 -16.00 -9.68
C ARG A 50 19.50 -16.99 -9.29
N ASN A 51 19.66 -17.27 -7.99
CA ASN A 51 20.59 -18.30 -7.51
C ASN A 51 19.95 -19.70 -7.65
N ALA A 52 19.72 -20.11 -8.89
CA ALA A 52 19.11 -21.38 -9.27
C ALA A 52 19.47 -21.77 -10.72
N ASP A 53 19.15 -22.99 -11.12
CA ASP A 53 19.38 -23.51 -12.48
C ASP A 53 18.14 -24.04 -13.20
N ASP A 54 16.98 -23.98 -12.56
CA ASP A 54 15.70 -24.45 -13.06
C ASP A 54 14.70 -23.33 -13.36
N LEU A 55 15.12 -22.07 -13.25
CA LEU A 55 14.25 -20.90 -13.44
C LEU A 55 13.84 -20.69 -14.90
N PRO A 56 12.66 -20.05 -15.15
CA PRO A 56 12.26 -19.63 -16.48
C PRO A 56 13.23 -18.63 -17.11
N THR A 57 13.16 -18.49 -18.44
CA THR A 57 13.90 -17.42 -19.13
C THR A 57 13.39 -16.04 -18.71
N PRO A 58 14.23 -14.99 -18.74
CA PRO A 58 13.80 -13.64 -18.37
C PRO A 58 12.55 -13.14 -19.12
N ASP A 59 12.35 -13.53 -20.39
CA ASP A 59 11.14 -13.17 -21.15
C ASP A 59 9.87 -13.80 -20.56
N LYS A 60 9.94 -15.07 -20.12
CA LYS A 60 8.82 -15.72 -19.43
C LYS A 60 8.56 -15.07 -18.08
N VAL A 61 9.62 -14.70 -17.36
CA VAL A 61 9.49 -13.97 -16.09
C VAL A 61 8.83 -12.60 -16.30
N ALA A 62 9.19 -11.86 -17.35
CA ALA A 62 8.54 -10.59 -17.67
C ALA A 62 7.04 -10.76 -17.94
N GLN A 63 6.64 -11.83 -18.64
CA GLN A 63 5.23 -12.17 -18.87
C GLN A 63 4.50 -12.51 -17.56
N LEU A 64 5.11 -13.32 -16.69
CA LEU A 64 4.56 -13.68 -15.38
C LEU A 64 4.35 -12.43 -14.50
N VAL A 65 5.36 -11.57 -14.43
CA VAL A 65 5.33 -10.34 -13.63
C VAL A 65 4.23 -9.40 -14.11
N GLN A 66 4.05 -9.26 -15.43
CA GLN A 66 2.94 -8.49 -16.00
C GLN A 66 1.57 -9.14 -15.73
N LEU A 67 1.46 -10.46 -15.82
CA LEU A 67 0.24 -11.22 -15.52
C LEU A 67 -0.23 -10.98 -14.09
N HIS A 68 0.71 -11.00 -13.13
CA HIS A 68 0.45 -10.73 -11.71
C HIS A 68 0.49 -9.24 -11.34
N LYS A 69 0.54 -8.33 -12.34
CA LYS A 69 0.52 -6.87 -12.16
C LYS A 69 1.62 -6.35 -11.22
N ILE A 70 2.74 -7.05 -11.14
CA ILE A 70 3.90 -6.61 -10.37
C ILE A 70 4.56 -5.45 -11.09
N LYS A 71 4.68 -4.31 -10.41
CA LYS A 71 5.19 -3.07 -11.01
C LYS A 71 6.65 -2.78 -10.66
N TYR A 72 7.18 -3.38 -9.61
CA TYR A 72 8.51 -3.06 -9.08
C TYR A 72 9.27 -4.35 -8.82
N LEU A 73 10.48 -4.45 -9.36
CA LEU A 73 11.36 -5.59 -9.15
C LEU A 73 12.74 -5.14 -8.68
N ARG A 74 13.30 -5.89 -7.74
CA ARG A 74 14.72 -5.81 -7.36
C ARG A 74 15.49 -6.94 -8.02
N ILE A 75 16.58 -6.62 -8.71
CA ILE A 75 17.54 -7.59 -9.23
C ILE A 75 18.92 -7.33 -8.63
N TYR A 76 19.72 -8.38 -8.47
CA TYR A 76 20.99 -8.34 -7.72
C TYR A 76 22.23 -8.13 -8.59
N ASP A 77 22.04 -7.89 -9.89
CA ASP A 77 23.10 -7.68 -10.88
C ASP A 77 22.56 -6.82 -12.04
N SER A 78 23.41 -6.51 -13.02
CA SER A 78 23.04 -5.85 -14.28
C SER A 78 22.93 -6.84 -15.45
N ASN A 79 22.26 -7.98 -15.29
CA ASN A 79 22.13 -9.00 -16.32
C ASN A 79 21.37 -8.48 -17.55
N ILE A 80 22.07 -8.47 -18.68
CA ILE A 80 21.57 -7.93 -19.94
C ILE A 80 20.30 -8.62 -20.44
N GLN A 81 20.15 -9.94 -20.25
CA GLN A 81 18.96 -10.65 -20.70
C GLN A 81 17.73 -10.23 -19.91
N VAL A 82 17.90 -9.98 -18.61
CA VAL A 82 16.84 -9.40 -17.77
C VAL A 82 16.51 -7.99 -18.21
N LEU A 83 17.51 -7.13 -18.39
CA LEU A 83 17.28 -5.75 -18.84
C LEU A 83 16.54 -5.69 -20.17
N LYS A 84 16.85 -6.58 -21.12
CA LYS A 84 16.14 -6.70 -22.40
C LYS A 84 14.71 -7.18 -22.24
N ALA A 85 14.49 -8.24 -21.46
CA ALA A 85 13.17 -8.82 -21.25
C ALA A 85 12.18 -7.82 -20.62
N PHE A 86 12.68 -6.91 -19.78
CA PHE A 86 11.86 -5.87 -19.14
C PHE A 86 11.72 -4.57 -19.94
N ALA A 87 12.27 -4.49 -21.15
CA ALA A 87 12.13 -3.31 -22.01
C ALA A 87 10.65 -3.10 -22.42
N ASN A 88 10.17 -1.85 -22.28
CA ASN A 88 8.81 -1.41 -22.59
C ASN A 88 7.69 -2.13 -21.79
N THR A 89 8.04 -2.85 -20.72
CA THR A 89 7.04 -3.53 -19.87
C THR A 89 6.34 -2.58 -18.90
N GLY A 90 6.97 -1.42 -18.61
CA GLY A 90 6.53 -0.47 -17.58
C GLY A 90 6.97 -0.83 -16.16
N VAL A 91 7.53 -2.02 -15.95
CA VAL A 91 8.06 -2.48 -14.66
C VAL A 91 9.33 -1.70 -14.30
N GLU A 92 9.39 -1.22 -13.07
CA GLU A 92 10.54 -0.53 -12.50
C GLU A 92 11.55 -1.52 -11.93
N LEU A 93 12.82 -1.34 -12.30
CA LEU A 93 13.94 -2.14 -11.82
C LEU A 93 14.83 -1.35 -10.86
N MET A 94 15.04 -1.94 -9.69
CA MET A 94 16.16 -1.67 -8.80
C MET A 94 17.30 -2.63 -9.14
N ILE A 95 18.48 -2.10 -9.45
CA ILE A 95 19.63 -2.87 -9.93
C ILE A 95 20.74 -2.90 -8.88
N GLY A 96 21.15 -4.10 -8.47
CA GLY A 96 22.28 -4.31 -7.58
C GLY A 96 23.64 -4.29 -8.26
N ILE A 97 24.61 -3.66 -7.60
CA ILE A 97 26.04 -3.84 -7.82
C ILE A 97 26.51 -4.94 -6.86
N PRO A 98 26.98 -6.10 -7.36
CA PRO A 98 27.47 -7.17 -6.51
C PRO A 98 28.65 -6.73 -5.64
N ASN A 99 28.77 -7.34 -4.46
CA ASN A 99 29.90 -7.08 -3.54
C ASN A 99 31.28 -7.32 -4.20
N SER A 100 31.37 -8.23 -5.18
CA SER A 100 32.60 -8.52 -5.94
C SER A 100 33.07 -7.35 -6.80
N ASP A 101 32.18 -6.44 -7.18
CA ASP A 101 32.49 -5.32 -8.08
C ASP A 101 32.86 -4.04 -7.31
N LEU A 102 32.67 -4.00 -5.99
CA LEU A 102 32.92 -2.81 -5.17
C LEU A 102 34.40 -2.39 -5.18
N LEU A 103 35.34 -3.34 -5.18
CA LEU A 103 36.78 -3.01 -5.19
C LEU A 103 37.19 -2.30 -6.50
N PRO A 104 36.96 -2.87 -7.70
CA PRO A 104 37.31 -2.18 -8.94
C PRO A 104 36.50 -0.89 -9.16
N PHE A 105 35.26 -0.80 -8.64
CA PHE A 105 34.43 0.38 -8.85
C PHE A 105 34.77 1.53 -7.90
N SER A 106 35.18 1.24 -6.66
CA SER A 106 35.65 2.24 -5.70
C SER A 106 36.97 2.88 -6.12
N GLN A 107 37.87 2.09 -6.73
CA GLN A 107 39.22 2.56 -7.10
C GLN A 107 39.28 3.33 -8.41
N PHE A 108 38.46 2.97 -9.41
CA PHE A 108 38.60 3.49 -10.77
C PHE A 108 37.27 3.97 -11.35
N GLN A 109 37.13 5.29 -11.49
CA GLN A 109 35.97 5.92 -12.16
C GLN A 109 35.74 5.36 -13.57
N SER A 110 36.80 5.00 -14.31
CA SER A 110 36.70 4.43 -15.65
C SER A 110 35.96 3.10 -15.69
N ASN A 111 36.03 2.30 -14.62
CA ASN A 111 35.32 1.03 -14.53
C ASN A 111 33.81 1.28 -14.41
N VAL A 112 33.42 2.23 -13.57
CA VAL A 112 32.02 2.64 -13.41
C VAL A 112 31.48 3.30 -14.67
N ASP A 113 32.26 4.19 -15.30
CA ASP A 113 31.88 4.83 -16.57
C ASP A 113 31.66 3.77 -17.68
N THR A 114 32.53 2.75 -17.74
CA THR A 114 32.43 1.64 -18.70
C THR A 114 31.23 0.75 -18.41
N TRP A 115 31.01 0.40 -17.14
CA TRP A 115 29.85 -0.38 -16.71
C TRP A 115 28.54 0.35 -17.04
N LEU A 116 28.41 1.64 -16.70
CA LEU A 116 27.22 2.42 -16.99
C LEU A 116 26.96 2.46 -18.51
N LYS A 117 28.00 2.73 -19.30
CA LYS A 117 27.92 2.79 -20.78
C LYS A 117 27.50 1.47 -21.42
N ASN A 118 27.97 0.34 -20.91
CA ASN A 118 27.77 -0.95 -21.55
C ASN A 118 26.57 -1.74 -21.01
N SER A 119 26.27 -1.57 -19.71
CA SER A 119 25.30 -2.40 -19.00
C SER A 119 23.99 -1.68 -18.72
N ILE A 120 23.97 -0.33 -18.65
CA ILE A 120 22.77 0.43 -18.26
C ILE A 120 22.25 1.30 -19.40
N LEU A 121 23.08 2.19 -19.95
CA LEU A 121 22.67 3.16 -20.97
C LEU A 121 22.03 2.55 -22.23
N PRO A 122 22.46 1.38 -22.73
CA PRO A 122 21.84 0.79 -23.93
C PRO A 122 20.39 0.34 -23.73
N TYR A 123 19.96 0.15 -22.48
CA TYR A 123 18.63 -0.37 -22.13
C TYR A 123 17.74 0.71 -21.52
N TYR A 124 18.29 1.85 -21.12
CA TYR A 124 17.55 2.98 -20.57
C TYR A 124 17.18 3.99 -21.68
N PRO A 125 15.95 4.54 -21.75
CA PRO A 125 14.86 4.42 -20.78
C PRO A 125 13.83 3.34 -21.10
N THR A 126 14.02 2.51 -22.13
CA THR A 126 13.04 1.47 -22.48
C THR A 126 12.82 0.50 -21.33
N THR A 127 13.88 0.16 -20.60
CA THR A 127 13.82 -0.53 -19.31
C THR A 127 13.84 0.54 -18.22
N LYS A 128 12.78 0.59 -17.40
CA LYS A 128 12.61 1.65 -16.41
C LYS A 128 13.46 1.33 -15.18
N ILE A 129 14.62 1.97 -15.07
CA ILE A 129 15.54 1.80 -13.95
C ILE A 129 15.40 3.02 -13.04
N THR A 130 15.12 2.80 -11.74
CA THR A 130 14.86 3.88 -10.77
C THR A 130 15.83 3.89 -9.60
N TYR A 131 16.41 2.73 -9.26
CA TYR A 131 17.39 2.61 -8.18
C TYR A 131 18.61 1.79 -8.59
N ILE A 132 19.77 2.16 -8.06
CA ILE A 132 20.98 1.34 -8.03
C ILE A 132 21.36 1.08 -6.57
N THR A 133 21.48 -0.18 -6.17
CA THR A 133 21.98 -0.57 -4.84
C THR A 133 23.46 -0.96 -4.92
N VAL A 134 24.29 -0.37 -4.08
CA VAL A 134 25.74 -0.51 -4.12
C VAL A 134 26.20 -1.50 -3.06
N GLY A 135 26.33 -2.76 -3.47
CA GLY A 135 26.54 -3.87 -2.54
C GLY A 135 25.24 -4.37 -1.93
N ALA A 136 25.33 -5.54 -1.31
CA ALA A 136 24.25 -6.17 -0.55
C ALA A 136 24.82 -6.65 0.78
N GLU A 137 24.29 -6.14 1.89
CA GLU A 137 24.68 -6.50 3.26
C GLU A 137 26.21 -6.50 3.46
N ALA A 138 26.88 -5.46 2.97
CA ALA A 138 28.34 -5.41 2.85
C ALA A 138 29.10 -5.61 4.19
N THR A 139 28.46 -5.33 5.32
CA THR A 139 29.00 -5.56 6.67
C THR A 139 29.11 -7.04 7.05
N GLU A 140 28.29 -7.89 6.45
CA GLU A 140 28.28 -9.35 6.69
C GLU A 140 29.03 -10.15 5.62
N SER A 141 29.44 -9.47 4.54
CA SER A 141 30.27 -10.09 3.51
C SER A 141 31.60 -10.63 4.07
N PRO A 142 32.13 -11.73 3.49
CA PRO A 142 33.48 -12.20 3.84
C PRO A 142 34.52 -11.09 3.65
N GLY A 143 35.23 -10.76 4.74
CA GLY A 143 36.23 -9.69 4.74
C GLY A 143 35.69 -8.27 4.94
N ASN A 144 34.38 -8.10 5.16
CA ASN A 144 33.70 -6.83 5.42
C ASN A 144 34.06 -5.74 4.39
N VAL A 145 33.42 -5.79 3.23
CA VAL A 145 33.66 -4.85 2.11
C VAL A 145 32.99 -3.49 2.28
N SER A 146 32.39 -3.19 3.44
CA SER A 146 31.61 -1.95 3.68
C SER A 146 32.40 -0.66 3.45
N ALA A 147 33.72 -0.67 3.67
CA ALA A 147 34.61 0.46 3.38
C ALA A 147 34.60 0.90 1.90
N LEU A 148 34.24 -0.02 0.99
CA LEU A 148 34.24 0.21 -0.46
C LEU A 148 32.91 0.80 -0.97
N VAL A 149 31.86 0.78 -0.15
CA VAL A 149 30.49 1.15 -0.55
C VAL A 149 30.40 2.64 -0.89
N VAL A 150 30.70 3.53 0.06
CA VAL A 150 30.55 4.99 -0.14
C VAL A 150 31.43 5.53 -1.29
N PRO A 151 32.72 5.14 -1.43
CA PRO A 151 33.50 5.52 -2.61
C PRO A 151 32.88 5.05 -3.93
N THR A 152 32.33 3.82 -3.96
CA THR A 152 31.63 3.30 -5.15
C THR A 152 30.37 4.12 -5.45
N MET A 153 29.58 4.48 -4.44
CA MET A 153 28.40 5.33 -4.60
C MET A 153 28.75 6.69 -5.22
N HIS A 154 29.84 7.33 -4.77
CA HIS A 154 30.31 8.58 -5.36
C HIS A 154 30.74 8.43 -6.83
N ASN A 155 31.41 7.33 -7.19
CA ASN A 155 31.82 7.09 -8.56
C ASN A 155 30.61 6.82 -9.48
N ILE A 156 29.60 6.09 -8.98
CA ILE A 156 28.32 5.87 -9.71
C ILE A 156 27.56 7.18 -9.87
N LEU A 157 27.47 7.99 -8.80
CA LEU A 157 26.84 9.31 -8.86
C LEU A 157 27.51 10.22 -9.89
N THR A 158 28.84 10.19 -9.94
CA THR A 158 29.62 10.95 -10.93
C THR A 158 29.30 10.49 -12.35
N ALA A 159 29.23 9.18 -12.60
CA ALA A 159 28.87 8.65 -13.91
C ALA A 159 27.41 9.00 -14.30
N LEU A 160 26.46 8.88 -13.37
CA LEU A 160 25.07 9.28 -13.59
C LEU A 160 24.90 10.78 -13.81
N ARG A 161 25.72 11.62 -13.17
CA ARG A 161 25.74 13.07 -13.43
C ARG A 161 26.22 13.37 -14.85
N LYS A 162 27.30 12.73 -15.31
CA LYS A 162 27.77 12.83 -16.71
C LYS A 162 26.69 12.43 -17.72
N ALA A 163 25.90 11.41 -17.40
CA ALA A 163 24.80 10.93 -18.25
C ALA A 163 23.48 11.73 -18.08
N GLY A 164 23.40 12.68 -17.15
CA GLY A 164 22.17 13.42 -16.87
C GLY A 164 21.07 12.61 -16.15
N LEU A 165 21.41 11.48 -15.54
CA LEU A 165 20.48 10.53 -14.93
C LEU A 165 20.39 10.61 -13.39
N HIS A 166 21.29 11.35 -12.74
CA HIS A 166 21.37 11.45 -11.27
C HIS A 166 20.08 11.92 -10.55
N LYS A 167 19.12 12.52 -11.26
CA LYS A 167 17.80 12.90 -10.71
C LYS A 167 16.71 11.86 -10.96
N LYS A 168 16.97 10.89 -11.82
CA LYS A 168 16.02 9.85 -12.24
C LYS A 168 16.37 8.47 -11.67
N ILE A 169 17.66 8.24 -11.39
CA ILE A 169 18.17 7.00 -10.81
C ILE A 169 18.82 7.35 -9.48
N LYS A 170 18.20 6.91 -8.38
CA LYS A 170 18.70 7.10 -7.02
C LYS A 170 19.72 6.00 -6.68
N ILE A 171 20.61 6.29 -5.75
CA ILE A 171 21.69 5.39 -5.35
C ILE A 171 21.61 5.15 -3.84
N SER A 172 21.53 3.90 -3.42
CA SER A 172 21.64 3.52 -2.02
C SER A 172 22.46 2.24 -1.88
N THR A 173 22.41 1.59 -0.73
CA THR A 173 23.01 0.29 -0.42
C THR A 173 22.07 -0.44 0.52
N THR A 174 22.00 -1.78 0.43
CA THR A 174 21.13 -2.55 1.32
C THR A 174 21.91 -3.03 2.54
N HIS A 175 21.22 -3.10 3.66
CA HIS A 175 21.75 -3.55 4.95
C HIS A 175 20.86 -4.64 5.52
N SER A 176 21.44 -5.59 6.23
CA SER A 176 20.68 -6.42 7.16
C SER A 176 20.41 -5.63 8.45
N LEU A 177 19.54 -6.17 9.31
CA LEU A 177 19.40 -5.69 10.69
C LEU A 177 20.68 -5.87 11.54
N GLY A 178 21.67 -6.64 11.08
CA GLY A 178 22.98 -6.78 11.73
C GLY A 178 23.78 -5.48 11.82
N ILE A 179 23.36 -4.42 11.10
CA ILE A 179 23.90 -3.07 11.25
C ILE A 179 23.59 -2.43 12.62
N LEU A 180 22.58 -2.95 13.34
CA LEU A 180 22.19 -2.49 14.66
C LEU A 180 22.96 -3.24 15.76
N SER A 181 23.39 -2.53 16.80
CA SER A 181 23.86 -3.14 18.05
C SER A 181 22.71 -3.41 19.02
N ARG A 182 21.60 -2.68 18.86
CA ARG A 182 20.40 -2.80 19.68
C ARG A 182 19.17 -2.51 18.83
N SER A 183 18.14 -3.32 19.00
CA SER A 183 16.84 -3.17 18.35
C SER A 183 15.65 -3.31 19.30
N PHE A 184 15.88 -3.68 20.57
CA PHE A 184 14.83 -3.82 21.57
C PHE A 184 15.14 -3.07 22.88
N PRO A 185 14.17 -2.32 23.46
CA PRO A 185 12.93 -1.91 22.79
C PRO A 185 13.23 -1.04 21.55
N PRO A 186 12.30 -0.90 20.58
CA PRO A 186 12.56 -0.16 19.33
C PRO A 186 13.11 1.26 19.56
N SER A 187 12.63 1.98 20.57
CA SER A 187 13.13 3.31 20.97
C SER A 187 14.59 3.36 21.37
N ALA A 188 15.17 2.22 21.76
CA ALA A 188 16.59 2.08 22.07
C ALA A 188 17.43 1.66 20.86
N GLY A 189 16.82 1.62 19.66
CA GLY A 189 17.46 1.33 18.39
C GLY A 189 18.76 2.10 18.21
N ALA A 190 19.86 1.39 17.97
CA ALA A 190 21.17 1.99 17.83
C ALA A 190 22.03 1.22 16.84
N PHE A 191 22.67 1.95 15.92
CA PHE A 191 23.66 1.36 15.03
C PHE A 191 24.87 0.82 15.80
N ASN A 192 25.49 -0.22 15.27
CA ASN A 192 26.72 -0.75 15.82
C ASN A 192 27.88 0.24 15.54
N SER A 193 28.57 0.67 16.60
CA SER A 193 29.69 1.61 16.52
C SER A 193 30.86 1.09 15.70
N ASP A 194 31.02 -0.23 15.58
CA ASP A 194 32.06 -0.85 14.75
C ASP A 194 31.91 -0.49 13.27
N PHE A 195 30.71 -0.09 12.85
CA PHE A 195 30.37 0.31 11.49
C PHE A 195 30.37 1.83 11.28
N ALA A 196 30.66 2.62 12.32
CA ALA A 196 30.60 4.09 12.26
C ALA A 196 31.48 4.70 11.15
N PHE A 197 32.61 4.05 10.83
CA PHE A 197 33.58 4.53 9.84
C PHE A 197 33.00 4.69 8.44
N PHE A 198 32.03 3.85 8.05
CA PHE A 198 31.36 3.96 6.75
C PHE A 198 29.92 4.43 6.88
N LEU A 199 29.25 4.13 8.00
CA LEU A 199 27.85 4.44 8.19
C LEU A 199 27.61 5.96 8.22
N LYS A 200 28.45 6.74 8.92
CA LYS A 200 28.27 8.20 8.95
C LYS A 200 28.43 8.84 7.55
N PRO A 201 29.52 8.58 6.79
CA PRO A 201 29.63 9.05 5.40
C PRO A 201 28.48 8.57 4.50
N LEU A 202 27.98 7.36 4.72
CA LEU A 202 26.84 6.83 3.99
C LEU A 202 25.57 7.66 4.27
N LEU A 203 25.23 7.88 5.54
CA LEU A 203 24.03 8.64 5.90
C LEU A 203 24.10 10.09 5.39
N GLU A 204 25.28 10.71 5.43
CA GLU A 204 25.53 12.02 4.81
C GLU A 204 25.27 11.98 3.30
N PHE A 205 25.80 10.97 2.59
CA PHE A 205 25.53 10.78 1.17
C PHE A 205 24.03 10.64 0.87
N LEU A 206 23.30 9.86 1.67
CA LEU A 206 21.87 9.63 1.47
C LEU A 206 21.06 10.92 1.62
N VAL A 207 21.36 11.75 2.62
CA VAL A 207 20.71 13.07 2.80
C VAL A 207 21.02 14.00 1.63
N GLU A 208 22.29 14.11 1.23
CA GLU A 208 22.71 15.01 0.15
C GLU A 208 22.07 14.69 -1.20
N ASN A 209 21.69 13.43 -1.41
CA ASN A 209 21.16 12.93 -2.68
C ASN A 209 19.67 12.53 -2.60
N ASP A 210 19.01 12.80 -1.46
CA ASP A 210 17.60 12.49 -1.22
C ASP A 210 17.31 11.00 -1.55
N SER A 211 18.09 10.11 -0.95
CA SER A 211 18.07 8.68 -1.22
C SER A 211 17.68 7.90 0.04
N PRO A 212 16.91 6.80 -0.07
CA PRO A 212 16.42 6.08 1.10
C PRO A 212 17.52 5.26 1.77
N PHE A 213 17.38 5.02 3.06
CA PHE A 213 18.09 3.96 3.77
C PHE A 213 17.42 2.63 3.45
N MET A 214 18.13 1.73 2.77
CA MET A 214 17.56 0.45 2.33
C MET A 214 17.92 -0.67 3.29
N ILE A 215 16.91 -1.40 3.76
CA ILE A 215 17.05 -2.46 4.76
C ILE A 215 16.39 -3.76 4.30
N ASP A 216 17.08 -4.87 4.52
CA ASP A 216 16.61 -6.23 4.39
C ASP A 216 16.18 -6.69 5.81
N THR A 217 14.87 -6.87 6.03
CA THR A 217 14.29 -7.15 7.37
C THR A 217 13.38 -8.37 7.36
N TYR A 218 13.54 -9.25 8.36
CA TYR A 218 12.92 -10.56 8.37
C TYR A 218 12.40 -10.93 9.76
N PRO A 219 11.11 -10.68 10.06
CA PRO A 219 10.44 -11.18 11.27
C PRO A 219 10.59 -12.69 11.48
N TYR A 220 10.65 -13.47 10.39
CA TYR A 220 10.91 -14.92 10.42
C TYR A 220 12.15 -15.27 11.24
N TYR A 221 13.28 -14.58 11.04
CA TYR A 221 14.52 -14.90 11.76
C TYR A 221 14.42 -14.53 13.24
N ALA A 222 13.75 -13.43 13.58
CA ALA A 222 13.52 -13.05 14.98
C ALA A 222 12.72 -14.13 15.73
N TYR A 223 11.67 -14.67 15.10
CA TYR A 223 10.91 -15.81 15.63
C TYR A 223 11.76 -17.09 15.69
N ARG A 224 12.42 -17.46 14.59
CA ARG A 224 13.23 -18.69 14.50
C ARG A 224 14.31 -18.75 15.59
N ASP A 225 14.99 -17.63 15.82
CA ASP A 225 16.14 -17.57 16.71
C ASP A 225 15.74 -17.33 18.18
N SER A 226 14.53 -16.82 18.42
CA SER A 226 14.03 -16.55 19.78
C SER A 226 12.53 -16.84 19.97
N PRO A 227 12.06 -18.08 19.73
CA PRO A 227 10.62 -18.41 19.73
C PRO A 227 9.99 -18.32 21.13
N THR A 228 10.78 -18.23 22.19
CA THR A 228 10.29 -18.01 23.57
C THR A 228 9.99 -16.54 23.87
N ASN A 229 10.61 -15.62 23.13
CA ASN A 229 10.48 -14.17 23.35
C ASN A 229 9.67 -13.50 22.23
N VAL A 230 9.67 -14.11 21.04
CA VAL A 230 8.94 -13.65 19.86
C VAL A 230 7.90 -14.72 19.55
N SER A 231 6.62 -14.40 19.80
CA SER A 231 5.51 -15.27 19.42
C SER A 231 5.35 -15.31 17.89
N LEU A 232 4.84 -16.42 17.37
CA LEU A 232 4.60 -16.57 15.93
C LEU A 232 3.59 -15.53 15.41
N GLU A 233 2.52 -15.31 16.16
CA GLU A 233 1.43 -14.39 15.82
C GLU A 233 1.94 -12.95 15.68
N TYR A 234 2.86 -12.53 16.57
CA TYR A 234 3.52 -11.22 16.47
C TYR A 234 4.42 -11.08 15.24
N ALA A 235 5.06 -12.17 14.81
CA ALA A 235 5.85 -12.17 13.58
C ALA A 235 4.97 -12.21 12.31
N LEU A 236 3.73 -12.71 12.41
CA LEU A 236 2.78 -12.88 11.31
C LEU A 236 1.73 -11.76 11.19
N PHE A 237 1.82 -10.69 11.98
CA PHE A 237 0.82 -9.60 12.08
C PHE A 237 -0.55 -10.04 12.63
N GLU A 238 -0.60 -11.13 13.39
CA GLU A 238 -1.84 -11.70 13.94
C GLU A 238 -1.93 -11.55 15.47
N SER A 239 -0.96 -10.89 16.10
CA SER A 239 -0.93 -10.80 17.55
C SER A 239 -2.12 -10.01 18.09
N SER A 240 -2.76 -10.59 19.11
CA SER A 240 -3.71 -9.89 19.99
C SER A 240 -3.03 -9.25 21.20
N THR A 241 -1.73 -9.49 21.39
CA THR A 241 -0.94 -8.96 22.51
C THR A 241 -0.10 -7.78 22.05
N GLU A 242 -0.23 -6.68 22.78
CA GLU A 242 0.48 -5.44 22.51
C GLU A 242 1.89 -5.48 23.14
N VAL A 243 2.92 -5.24 22.33
CA VAL A 243 4.29 -5.01 22.82
C VAL A 243 4.47 -3.52 23.05
N ILE A 244 4.53 -3.11 24.31
CA ILE A 244 4.68 -1.70 24.70
C ILE A 244 6.17 -1.36 24.82
N ASP A 245 6.59 -0.35 24.07
CA ASP A 245 7.91 0.25 24.26
C ASP A 245 7.95 1.05 25.56
N PRO A 246 8.82 0.68 26.53
CA PRO A 246 8.80 1.29 27.86
C PRO A 246 9.30 2.74 27.88
N ASN A 247 10.02 3.20 26.86
CA ASN A 247 10.58 4.55 26.85
C ASN A 247 9.64 5.56 26.17
N THR A 248 8.87 5.11 25.17
CA THR A 248 8.00 5.98 24.37
C THR A 248 6.51 5.75 24.61
N GLY A 249 6.13 4.58 25.13
CA GLY A 249 4.74 4.15 25.24
C GLY A 249 4.12 3.74 23.91
N LEU A 250 4.91 3.65 22.83
CA LEU A 250 4.44 3.16 21.54
C LEU A 250 4.05 1.68 21.63
N ILE A 251 2.95 1.35 20.97
CA ILE A 251 2.40 -0.01 20.94
C ILE A 251 2.74 -0.64 19.60
N TYR A 252 3.42 -1.77 19.65
CA TYR A 252 3.73 -2.59 18.48
C TYR A 252 2.85 -3.84 18.50
N THR A 253 2.07 -4.03 17.44
CA THR A 253 1.20 -5.20 17.25
C THR A 253 1.83 -6.25 16.35
N ASN A 254 2.94 -5.91 15.69
CA ASN A 254 3.69 -6.81 14.83
C ASN A 254 5.20 -6.53 14.88
N MET A 255 6.00 -7.55 14.57
CA MET A 255 7.46 -7.48 14.60
C MET A 255 8.04 -6.59 13.49
N PHE A 256 7.39 -6.51 12.33
CA PHE A 256 7.86 -5.72 11.20
C PHE A 256 7.98 -4.24 11.58
N ASP A 257 6.94 -3.67 12.18
CA ASP A 257 6.92 -2.29 12.67
C ASP A 257 8.01 -2.04 13.71
N ALA A 258 8.19 -2.99 14.64
CA ALA A 258 9.22 -2.88 15.67
C ALA A 258 10.64 -2.87 15.08
N GLN A 259 10.88 -3.68 14.03
CA GLN A 259 12.17 -3.70 13.33
C GLN A 259 12.42 -2.41 12.54
N VAL A 260 11.41 -1.89 11.85
CA VAL A 260 11.50 -0.63 11.11
C VAL A 260 11.69 0.56 12.05
N ASP A 261 10.94 0.62 13.15
CA ASP A 261 11.07 1.72 14.12
C ASP A 261 12.39 1.70 14.86
N ALA A 262 12.97 0.54 15.14
CA ALA A 262 14.33 0.46 15.67
C ALA A 262 15.35 1.19 14.78
N LEU A 263 15.17 1.16 13.45
CA LEU A 263 16.00 1.89 12.51
C LEU A 263 15.68 3.39 12.50
N TYR A 264 14.39 3.78 12.55
CA TYR A 264 14.02 5.19 12.68
C TYR A 264 14.61 5.82 13.94
N PHE A 265 14.56 5.13 15.08
CA PHE A 265 15.18 5.61 16.31
C PHE A 265 16.71 5.65 16.22
N ALA A 266 17.34 4.67 15.58
CA ALA A 266 18.79 4.69 15.35
C ALA A 266 19.24 5.87 14.47
N LEU A 267 18.51 6.15 13.39
CA LEU A 267 18.74 7.31 12.52
C LEU A 267 18.50 8.63 13.28
N MET A 268 17.44 8.69 14.08
CA MET A 268 17.11 9.87 14.90
C MET A 268 18.20 10.16 15.93
N ALA A 269 18.75 9.14 16.58
CA ALA A 269 19.84 9.26 17.55
C ALA A 269 21.13 9.84 16.92
N LEU A 270 21.35 9.59 15.63
CA LEU A 270 22.44 10.18 14.85
C LEU A 270 22.06 11.49 14.14
N HIS A 271 20.86 12.04 14.40
CA HIS A 271 20.33 13.29 13.82
C HIS A 271 19.98 13.22 12.32
N PHE A 272 19.82 12.03 11.75
CA PHE A 272 19.43 11.81 10.34
C PHE A 272 17.92 11.58 10.19
N ARG A 273 17.11 12.55 10.62
CA ARG A 273 15.65 12.39 10.79
C ARG A 273 14.84 12.38 9.50
N THR A 274 15.41 12.85 8.39
CA THR A 274 14.72 13.03 7.11
C THR A 274 14.95 11.89 6.13
N ILE A 275 15.83 10.94 6.46
CA ILE A 275 16.08 9.79 5.61
C ILE A 275 14.88 8.85 5.70
N LYS A 276 14.23 8.61 4.55
CA LYS A 276 13.19 7.58 4.44
C LYS A 276 13.78 6.19 4.52
N ILE A 277 13.08 5.26 5.13
CA ILE A 277 13.43 3.84 5.11
C ILE A 277 12.69 3.16 3.95
N MET A 278 13.39 2.29 3.24
CA MET A 278 12.81 1.40 2.24
C MET A 278 13.19 -0.03 2.60
N VAL A 279 12.20 -0.91 2.70
CA VAL A 279 12.43 -2.32 2.96
C VAL A 279 12.70 -3.01 1.63
N THR A 280 13.95 -3.34 1.37
CA THR A 280 14.38 -3.90 0.09
C THR A 280 14.31 -5.42 0.04
N GLU A 281 14.11 -6.08 1.17
CA GLU A 281 13.78 -7.49 1.29
C GLU A 281 12.99 -7.74 2.58
N THR A 282 11.91 -8.50 2.45
CA THR A 282 11.24 -9.14 3.59
C THR A 282 10.38 -10.29 3.08
N GLY A 283 10.11 -11.31 3.89
CA GLY A 283 9.31 -12.44 3.46
C GLY A 283 9.25 -13.53 4.50
N TRP A 284 8.81 -14.71 4.08
CA TRP A 284 8.74 -15.89 4.94
C TRP A 284 8.89 -17.17 4.10
N PRO A 285 9.72 -18.15 4.53
CA PRO A 285 9.94 -19.37 3.76
C PRO A 285 8.75 -20.33 3.87
N SER A 286 8.36 -20.90 2.73
CA SER A 286 7.25 -21.85 2.61
C SER A 286 7.59 -23.28 3.02
N LYS A 287 8.89 -23.59 3.17
CA LYS A 287 9.37 -24.93 3.53
C LYS A 287 10.75 -24.87 4.14
N GLY A 288 10.93 -25.54 5.27
CA GLY A 288 12.22 -25.63 5.96
C GLY A 288 12.64 -27.08 6.26
N SER A 289 13.71 -27.20 7.04
CA SER A 289 14.13 -28.46 7.63
C SER A 289 13.15 -28.86 8.76
N PRO A 290 13.19 -30.11 9.28
CA PRO A 290 12.28 -30.53 10.36
C PRO A 290 12.34 -29.67 11.64
N LYS A 291 13.42 -28.89 11.83
CA LYS A 291 13.56 -27.95 12.96
C LYS A 291 13.01 -26.55 12.68
N GLU A 292 12.74 -26.23 11.43
CA GLU A 292 12.20 -24.95 10.97
C GLU A 292 10.68 -25.07 10.83
N THR A 293 10.01 -25.40 11.92
CA THR A 293 8.59 -25.80 11.93
C THR A 293 7.64 -24.70 11.48
N ALA A 294 8.04 -23.42 11.58
CA ALA A 294 7.23 -22.31 11.11
C ALA A 294 7.46 -21.97 9.63
N ALA A 295 8.42 -22.61 8.95
CA ALA A 295 8.60 -22.47 7.51
C ALA A 295 7.59 -23.36 6.77
N THR A 296 6.37 -22.86 6.62
CA THR A 296 5.23 -23.53 5.98
C THR A 296 4.59 -22.62 4.94
N ALA A 297 3.92 -23.19 3.94
CA ALA A 297 3.21 -22.43 2.93
C ALA A 297 2.13 -21.53 3.55
N ASP A 298 1.40 -22.03 4.55
CA ASP A 298 0.36 -21.28 5.27
C ASP A 298 0.95 -20.04 5.96
N ASN A 299 2.01 -20.19 6.75
CA ASN A 299 2.65 -19.05 7.40
C ASN A 299 3.25 -18.06 6.39
N ALA A 300 3.78 -18.57 5.28
CA ALA A 300 4.31 -17.72 4.22
C ALA A 300 3.22 -16.90 3.52
N GLN A 301 2.08 -17.53 3.25
CA GLN A 301 0.90 -16.87 2.72
C GLN A 301 0.37 -15.81 3.70
N THR A 302 0.21 -16.16 4.98
CA THR A 302 -0.24 -15.26 6.04
C THR A 302 0.67 -14.04 6.15
N TYR A 303 1.98 -14.26 6.27
CA TYR A 303 2.96 -13.18 6.40
C TYR A 303 2.89 -12.21 5.23
N ASN A 304 3.01 -12.72 3.99
CA ASN A 304 3.05 -11.87 2.80
C ASN A 304 1.70 -11.17 2.56
N THR A 305 0.57 -11.84 2.83
CA THR A 305 -0.76 -11.23 2.71
C THR A 305 -0.95 -10.08 3.70
N ASN A 306 -0.59 -10.31 4.97
CA ASN A 306 -0.75 -9.30 6.01
C ASN A 306 0.22 -8.13 5.82
N LEU A 307 1.45 -8.39 5.37
CA LEU A 307 2.41 -7.37 4.98
C LEU A 307 1.86 -6.47 3.88
N ILE A 308 1.33 -7.05 2.79
CA ILE A 308 0.75 -6.28 1.67
C ILE A 308 -0.39 -5.39 2.17
N ARG A 309 -1.29 -5.94 2.99
CA ARG A 309 -2.41 -5.18 3.56
C ARG A 309 -1.91 -4.03 4.45
N HIS A 310 -0.92 -4.28 5.29
CA HIS A 310 -0.33 -3.28 6.16
C HIS A 310 0.28 -2.10 5.37
N VAL A 311 1.04 -2.42 4.31
CA VAL A 311 1.70 -1.42 3.46
C VAL A 311 0.71 -0.64 2.60
N ILE A 312 -0.23 -1.32 1.92
CA ILE A 312 -1.17 -0.66 0.99
C ILE A 312 -2.21 0.20 1.70
N ASN A 313 -2.48 -0.06 2.98
CA ASN A 313 -3.32 0.80 3.80
C ASN A 313 -2.60 2.08 4.25
N ASP A 314 -1.33 2.29 3.86
CA ASP A 314 -0.49 3.44 4.22
C ASP A 314 -0.54 3.75 5.72
N THR A 315 -0.57 2.69 6.56
CA THR A 315 -0.67 2.84 8.01
C THR A 315 0.60 3.41 8.63
N GLY A 316 1.74 3.23 7.96
CA GLY A 316 3.07 3.52 8.49
C GLY A 316 3.37 2.65 9.73
N THR A 317 4.31 3.10 10.55
CA THR A 317 4.66 2.44 11.82
C THR A 317 4.17 3.25 13.02
N PRO A 318 4.17 2.69 14.25
CA PRO A 318 3.85 3.44 15.46
C PRO A 318 4.68 4.73 15.65
N ALA A 319 5.98 4.73 15.32
CA ALA A 319 6.80 5.94 15.42
C ALA A 319 6.59 6.91 14.25
N LYS A 320 6.15 6.42 13.08
CA LYS A 320 5.90 7.20 11.86
C LYS A 320 4.53 6.87 11.25
N PRO A 321 3.42 7.19 11.94
CA PRO A 321 2.09 6.84 11.48
C PRO A 321 1.73 7.60 10.20
N GLY A 322 1.16 6.89 9.22
CA GLY A 322 0.80 7.46 7.93
C GLY A 322 1.97 7.78 6.99
N GLU A 323 3.21 7.45 7.37
CA GLU A 323 4.37 7.56 6.48
C GLU A 323 4.40 6.35 5.54
N GLU A 324 4.51 6.60 4.24
CA GLU A 324 4.62 5.56 3.21
C GLU A 324 5.90 4.73 3.41
N ILE A 325 5.79 3.41 3.23
CA ILE A 325 6.92 2.49 3.35
C ILE A 325 6.95 1.61 2.11
N ASP A 326 7.96 1.81 1.27
CA ASP A 326 8.19 0.97 0.11
C ASP A 326 8.80 -0.37 0.55
N VAL A 327 8.18 -1.47 0.12
CA VAL A 327 8.55 -2.84 0.54
C VAL A 327 8.73 -3.76 -0.66
N TYR A 328 9.79 -4.56 -0.65
CA TYR A 328 10.05 -5.60 -1.63
C TYR A 328 9.99 -6.99 -0.99
N ILE A 329 9.06 -7.81 -1.47
CA ILE A 329 8.88 -9.19 -1.00
C ILE A 329 10.01 -10.07 -1.53
N PHE A 330 10.68 -10.80 -0.64
CA PHE A 330 11.68 -11.80 -0.94
C PHE A 330 11.02 -13.20 -0.91
N SER A 331 10.88 -13.90 -2.04
CA SER A 331 11.32 -13.55 -3.41
C SER A 331 10.38 -14.10 -4.49
N LEU A 332 10.63 -13.79 -5.76
CA LEU A 332 9.76 -14.20 -6.87
C LEU A 332 9.72 -15.73 -7.04
N PHE A 333 10.86 -16.41 -6.89
CA PHE A 333 10.96 -17.86 -7.09
C PHE A 333 11.71 -18.54 -5.96
N ASN A 334 11.41 -19.83 -5.75
CA ASN A 334 12.31 -20.71 -5.00
C ASN A 334 13.66 -20.82 -5.71
N GLU A 335 14.76 -20.64 -4.97
CA GLU A 335 16.11 -20.58 -5.51
C GLU A 335 16.95 -21.80 -5.07
N ASN A 336 16.97 -22.84 -5.89
CA ASN A 336 17.48 -24.18 -5.53
C ASN A 336 19.00 -24.24 -5.24
N ARG A 337 19.80 -23.22 -5.62
CA ARG A 337 21.24 -23.14 -5.36
C ARG A 337 21.61 -22.22 -4.20
N LYS A 338 20.63 -21.65 -3.47
CA LYS A 338 20.94 -20.88 -2.25
C LYS A 338 21.62 -21.77 -1.20
N PRO A 339 22.78 -21.34 -0.65
CA PRO A 339 23.48 -22.08 0.40
C PRO A 339 22.72 -21.97 1.73
N GLY A 340 23.16 -22.71 2.75
CA GLY A 340 22.60 -22.62 4.10
C GLY A 340 21.42 -23.57 4.35
N LEU A 341 20.56 -23.18 5.29
CA LEU A 341 19.44 -23.99 5.78
C LEU A 341 18.43 -24.32 4.68
N ALA A 342 17.57 -25.31 4.93
CA ALA A 342 16.56 -25.74 3.96
C ALA A 342 15.56 -24.63 3.63
N SER A 343 15.25 -23.74 4.57
CA SER A 343 14.44 -22.54 4.32
C SER A 343 14.96 -21.70 3.15
N GLU A 344 16.29 -21.58 3.00
CA GLU A 344 16.91 -20.67 2.03
C GLU A 344 16.52 -20.93 0.59
N ARG A 345 16.07 -22.15 0.29
CA ARG A 345 15.65 -22.55 -1.07
C ARG A 345 14.14 -22.39 -1.30
N ASN A 346 13.39 -21.87 -0.33
CA ASN A 346 11.92 -21.94 -0.31
C ASN A 346 11.21 -20.60 0.01
N TRP A 347 11.80 -19.46 -0.35
CA TRP A 347 11.25 -18.11 -0.11
C TRP A 347 10.33 -17.60 -1.24
N GLY A 348 10.17 -18.38 -2.31
CA GLY A 348 9.46 -17.96 -3.52
C GLY A 348 7.97 -17.69 -3.32
N LEU A 349 7.43 -16.79 -4.13
CA LEU A 349 5.99 -16.71 -4.41
C LEU A 349 5.57 -17.79 -5.42
N PHE A 350 6.47 -18.14 -6.34
CA PHE A 350 6.24 -19.11 -7.40
C PHE A 350 7.28 -20.24 -7.38
N TYR A 351 6.86 -21.42 -7.84
CA TYR A 351 7.78 -22.47 -8.25
C TYR A 351 8.48 -22.11 -9.57
N PRO A 352 9.63 -22.73 -9.90
CA PRO A 352 10.33 -22.49 -11.17
C PRO A 352 9.49 -22.83 -12.41
N ASP A 353 8.44 -23.64 -12.30
CA ASP A 353 7.49 -23.91 -13.40
C ASP A 353 6.44 -22.79 -13.60
N GLN A 354 6.52 -21.72 -12.80
CA GLN A 354 5.62 -20.55 -12.75
C GLN A 354 4.27 -20.79 -12.05
N THR A 355 4.07 -21.96 -11.43
CA THR A 355 2.90 -22.17 -10.56
C THR A 355 3.07 -21.45 -9.22
N SER A 356 1.98 -20.92 -8.67
CA SER A 356 2.00 -20.26 -7.36
C SER A 356 2.24 -21.28 -6.25
N ILE A 357 3.06 -20.93 -5.26
CA ILE A 357 3.24 -21.76 -4.05
C ILE A 357 2.02 -21.60 -3.12
N TYR A 358 1.48 -20.39 -3.06
CA TYR A 358 0.27 -20.01 -2.34
C TYR A 358 -0.38 -18.83 -3.05
N ASN A 359 -1.67 -18.59 -2.79
CA ASN A 359 -2.41 -17.51 -3.42
C ASN A 359 -2.10 -16.17 -2.75
N LEU A 360 -1.70 -15.18 -3.54
CA LEU A 360 -1.33 -13.86 -3.05
C LEU A 360 -1.88 -12.78 -3.98
N ASP A 361 -2.65 -11.84 -3.43
CA ASP A 361 -3.06 -10.64 -4.14
C ASP A 361 -2.09 -9.48 -3.85
N LEU A 362 -1.18 -9.25 -4.79
CA LEU A 362 -0.19 -8.16 -4.71
C LEU A 362 -0.82 -6.77 -4.86
N THR A 363 -2.10 -6.67 -5.23
CA THR A 363 -2.82 -5.39 -5.27
C THR A 363 -3.39 -4.98 -3.91
N GLY A 364 -3.48 -5.91 -2.95
CA GLY A 364 -4.07 -5.72 -1.62
C GLY A 364 -5.52 -5.27 -1.63
N ARG A 365 -6.23 -5.40 -2.76
CA ARG A 365 -7.62 -4.96 -2.94
C ARG A 365 -8.62 -6.11 -2.87
N GLY A 366 -8.14 -7.35 -2.92
CA GLY A 366 -8.94 -8.55 -2.73
C GLY A 366 -8.92 -9.03 -1.28
N ALA A 367 -10.05 -9.59 -0.83
CA ALA A 367 -10.07 -10.42 0.36
C ALA A 367 -9.38 -11.76 0.03
N VAL A 368 -8.09 -11.88 0.37
CA VAL A 368 -7.42 -13.19 0.37
C VAL A 368 -7.82 -13.88 1.68
N ASP A 369 -8.71 -14.85 1.58
CA ASP A 369 -9.18 -15.64 2.71
C ASP A 369 -8.09 -16.62 3.16
N THR A 370 -7.58 -16.45 4.38
CA THR A 370 -6.45 -17.20 4.96
C THR A 370 -6.84 -18.55 5.58
N THR A 371 -8.05 -19.05 5.34
CA THR A 371 -8.49 -20.33 5.92
C THR A 371 -8.15 -21.53 5.03
N THR A 372 -7.06 -22.21 5.37
CA THR A 372 -6.76 -23.65 5.19
C THR A 372 -7.59 -24.44 4.16
N GLN A 373 -6.99 -24.79 3.00
CA GLN A 373 -6.61 -26.16 2.65
C GLN A 373 -6.12 -26.27 1.20
N ALA A 374 -5.15 -27.18 1.03
CA ALA A 374 -4.43 -27.52 -0.17
C ALA A 374 -5.31 -28.05 -1.32
N ASN A 375 -4.73 -27.99 -2.52
CA ASN A 375 -5.24 -28.42 -3.84
C ASN A 375 -6.22 -27.47 -4.54
N ALA A 376 -5.71 -26.29 -4.92
CA ALA A 376 -6.18 -25.62 -6.12
C ALA A 376 -5.17 -25.91 -7.25
N THR A 377 -5.31 -27.06 -7.91
CA THR A 377 -4.93 -27.14 -9.32
C THR A 377 -5.64 -26.00 -10.03
N SER A 378 -4.91 -25.25 -10.85
CA SER A 378 -5.50 -24.32 -11.80
C SER A 378 -6.56 -25.04 -12.63
N SER A 379 -7.82 -24.88 -12.28
CA SER A 379 -8.92 -25.01 -13.21
C SER A 379 -9.56 -23.64 -13.32
N ASN A 380 -9.91 -23.25 -14.55
CA ASN A 380 -10.83 -22.15 -14.79
C ASN A 380 -12.05 -22.36 -13.87
N GLY A 381 -12.15 -21.59 -12.79
CA GLY A 381 -13.07 -21.87 -11.70
C GLY A 381 -14.50 -21.67 -12.14
N THR A 382 -15.23 -22.76 -12.31
CA THR A 382 -16.69 -22.72 -12.40
C THR A 382 -17.27 -22.34 -11.04
N TRP A 383 -18.39 -21.66 -11.04
CA TRP A 383 -19.12 -21.19 -9.87
C TRP A 383 -20.47 -21.86 -9.82
N CYS A 384 -21.00 -22.10 -8.62
CA CYS A 384 -22.37 -22.58 -8.47
C CYS A 384 -23.29 -21.47 -7.96
N ILE A 385 -24.28 -21.07 -8.75
CA ILE A 385 -25.25 -20.04 -8.36
C ILE A 385 -26.66 -20.59 -8.27
N ALA A 386 -27.51 -19.91 -7.52
CA ALA A 386 -28.93 -20.19 -7.50
C ALA A 386 -29.56 -19.90 -8.86
N SER A 387 -30.37 -20.84 -9.36
CA SER A 387 -31.15 -20.65 -10.58
C SER A 387 -32.21 -19.57 -10.37
N SER A 388 -32.23 -18.58 -11.27
CA SER A 388 -33.27 -17.54 -11.30
C SER A 388 -34.67 -18.07 -11.65
N THR A 389 -34.76 -19.34 -12.06
CA THR A 389 -36.02 -20.01 -12.43
C THR A 389 -36.56 -20.93 -11.34
N ALA A 390 -35.81 -21.13 -10.25
CA ALA A 390 -36.23 -21.95 -9.11
C ALA A 390 -37.38 -21.28 -8.33
N SER A 391 -38.25 -22.10 -7.72
CA SER A 391 -39.28 -21.57 -6.82
C SER A 391 -38.64 -21.07 -5.53
N GLU A 392 -39.17 -19.99 -4.93
CA GLU A 392 -38.66 -19.47 -3.65
C GLU A 392 -38.66 -20.54 -2.54
N LEU A 393 -39.64 -21.44 -2.56
CA LEU A 393 -39.75 -22.53 -1.59
C LEU A 393 -38.62 -23.55 -1.74
N ASP A 394 -38.34 -24.00 -2.96
CA ASP A 394 -37.27 -24.96 -3.23
C ASP A 394 -35.90 -24.35 -2.95
N LEU A 395 -35.76 -23.05 -3.25
CA LEU A 395 -34.53 -22.32 -3.03
C LEU A 395 -34.23 -22.08 -1.54
N GLN A 396 -35.26 -21.75 -0.74
CA GLN A 396 -35.10 -21.65 0.71
C GLN A 396 -34.75 -23.01 1.34
N ASN A 397 -35.41 -24.09 0.91
CA ASN A 397 -35.11 -25.43 1.41
C ASN A 397 -33.67 -25.85 1.09
N ALA A 398 -33.19 -25.51 -0.11
CA ALA A 398 -31.82 -25.80 -0.53
C ALA A 398 -30.79 -24.94 0.23
N LEU A 399 -31.09 -23.66 0.50
CA LEU A 399 -30.27 -22.78 1.33
C LEU A 399 -30.19 -23.30 2.78
N ASP A 400 -31.32 -23.65 3.38
CA ASP A 400 -31.39 -24.20 4.75
C ASP A 400 -30.61 -25.52 4.85
N TRP A 401 -30.68 -26.35 3.80
CA TRP A 401 -29.88 -27.58 3.73
C TRP A 401 -28.39 -27.25 3.65
N ALA A 402 -27.97 -26.33 2.78
CA ALA A 402 -26.56 -25.97 2.61
C ALA A 402 -25.94 -25.44 3.91
N CYS A 403 -26.63 -24.50 4.58
CA CYS A 403 -26.21 -23.91 5.85
C CYS A 403 -26.37 -24.86 7.06
N GLY A 404 -27.18 -25.90 6.92
CA GLY A 404 -27.43 -26.90 7.97
C GLY A 404 -26.65 -28.19 7.72
N THR A 405 -27.27 -29.14 7.01
CA THR A 405 -26.71 -30.49 6.79
C THR A 405 -25.53 -30.48 5.81
N GLY A 406 -25.47 -29.51 4.90
CA GLY A 406 -24.37 -29.29 3.97
C GLY A 406 -23.12 -28.68 4.62
N ASN A 407 -23.21 -28.25 5.88
CA ASN A 407 -22.11 -27.76 6.70
C ASN A 407 -21.36 -26.55 6.12
N VAL A 408 -22.06 -25.68 5.38
CA VAL A 408 -21.54 -24.39 4.92
C VAL A 408 -21.64 -23.35 6.02
N ASP A 409 -20.60 -22.54 6.22
CA ASP A 409 -20.67 -21.37 7.11
C ASP A 409 -21.48 -20.24 6.46
N CYS A 410 -22.71 -20.08 6.92
CA CYS A 410 -23.63 -19.03 6.48
C CYS A 410 -23.70 -17.84 7.45
N SER A 411 -22.72 -17.68 8.34
CA SER A 411 -22.65 -16.52 9.24
C SER A 411 -22.52 -15.20 8.46
N ALA A 412 -21.76 -15.20 7.35
CA ALA A 412 -21.51 -14.01 6.55
C ALA A 412 -22.77 -13.42 5.88
N ILE A 413 -23.83 -14.20 5.71
CA ILE A 413 -25.11 -13.79 5.08
C ILE A 413 -26.20 -13.48 6.11
N GLN A 414 -25.88 -13.38 7.41
CA GLN A 414 -26.84 -12.98 8.44
C GLN A 414 -27.01 -11.46 8.52
N PRO A 415 -28.12 -10.94 9.09
CA PRO A 415 -28.30 -9.50 9.26
C PRO A 415 -27.10 -8.82 9.91
N SER A 416 -26.68 -7.68 9.35
CA SER A 416 -25.49 -6.91 9.76
C SER A 416 -24.13 -7.56 9.48
N GLN A 417 -24.08 -8.65 8.71
CA GLN A 417 -22.83 -9.29 8.30
C GLN A 417 -22.40 -8.87 6.88
N PRO A 418 -21.10 -9.01 6.52
CA PRO A 418 -20.54 -8.40 5.31
C PRO A 418 -21.17 -8.85 3.98
N CYS A 419 -21.80 -10.02 3.91
CA CYS A 419 -22.41 -10.57 2.70
C CYS A 419 -23.94 -10.61 2.75
N TYR A 420 -24.56 -9.85 3.67
CA TYR A 420 -26.02 -9.81 3.82
C TYR A 420 -26.74 -9.07 2.69
N LEU A 421 -26.11 -8.05 2.09
CA LEU A 421 -26.74 -7.25 1.04
C LEU A 421 -26.27 -7.69 -0.36
N PRO A 422 -27.16 -7.79 -1.37
CA PRO A 422 -28.58 -7.50 -1.31
C PRO A 422 -29.34 -8.55 -0.47
N ASP A 423 -30.32 -8.07 0.32
CA ASP A 423 -31.18 -8.92 1.15
C ASP A 423 -32.21 -9.62 0.25
N ALA A 424 -31.73 -10.62 -0.48
CA ALA A 424 -32.50 -11.39 -1.45
C ALA A 424 -32.14 -12.88 -1.35
N LEU A 425 -33.16 -13.72 -1.35
CA LEU A 425 -33.02 -15.17 -1.19
C LEU A 425 -32.08 -15.79 -2.23
N VAL A 426 -32.16 -15.33 -3.48
CA VAL A 426 -31.29 -15.80 -4.58
C VAL A 426 -29.82 -15.47 -4.33
N SER A 427 -29.54 -14.32 -3.73
CA SER A 427 -28.17 -13.88 -3.43
C SER A 427 -27.58 -14.66 -2.25
N HIS A 428 -28.36 -14.88 -1.20
CA HIS A 428 -27.96 -15.70 -0.05
C HIS A 428 -27.79 -17.18 -0.43
N ALA A 429 -28.70 -17.72 -1.25
CA ALA A 429 -28.59 -19.08 -1.78
C ALA A 429 -27.37 -19.26 -2.68
N SER A 430 -27.07 -18.30 -3.57
CA SER A 430 -25.88 -18.36 -4.43
C SER A 430 -24.58 -18.38 -3.63
N PHE A 431 -24.51 -17.60 -2.55
CA PHE A 431 -23.37 -17.63 -1.62
C PHE A 431 -23.20 -19.01 -0.99
N ALA A 432 -24.27 -19.56 -0.43
CA ALA A 432 -24.22 -20.87 0.23
C ALA A 432 -23.92 -22.02 -0.76
N PHE A 433 -24.50 -21.96 -1.95
CA PHE A 433 -24.32 -22.98 -3.00
C PHE A 433 -22.90 -23.00 -3.51
N ASN A 434 -22.33 -21.83 -3.81
CA ASN A 434 -20.95 -21.77 -4.25
C ASN A 434 -20.00 -22.24 -3.15
N SER A 435 -20.21 -21.81 -1.90
CA SER A 435 -19.38 -22.25 -0.78
C SER A 435 -19.40 -23.78 -0.61
N TYR A 436 -20.57 -24.42 -0.66
CA TYR A 436 -20.68 -25.88 -0.64
C TYR A 436 -20.00 -26.53 -1.86
N TYR A 437 -20.24 -25.98 -3.05
CA TYR A 437 -19.73 -26.50 -4.32
C TYR A 437 -18.19 -26.53 -4.34
N GLN A 438 -17.56 -25.43 -3.90
CA GLN A 438 -16.11 -25.34 -3.81
C GLN A 438 -15.56 -26.31 -2.75
N GLN A 439 -16.22 -26.43 -1.59
CA GLN A 439 -15.83 -27.38 -0.54
C GLN A 439 -15.95 -28.84 -0.97
N ASN A 440 -16.84 -29.15 -1.92
CA ASN A 440 -17.14 -30.52 -2.36
C ASN A 440 -16.59 -30.83 -3.76
N GLY A 441 -15.47 -30.21 -4.13
CA GLY A 441 -14.68 -30.59 -5.31
C GLY A 441 -15.23 -30.10 -6.64
N ALA A 442 -16.10 -29.09 -6.64
CA ALA A 442 -16.57 -28.38 -7.83
C ALA A 442 -17.14 -29.31 -8.93
N THR A 443 -18.08 -30.20 -8.56
CA THR A 443 -18.70 -31.16 -9.48
C THR A 443 -20.16 -30.82 -9.81
N ASP A 444 -20.68 -31.33 -10.94
CA ASP A 444 -22.08 -31.18 -11.36
C ASP A 444 -23.08 -31.60 -10.27
N VAL A 445 -22.74 -32.67 -9.54
CA VAL A 445 -23.56 -33.18 -8.44
C VAL A 445 -23.55 -32.21 -7.26
N ALA A 446 -22.39 -31.63 -6.94
CA ALA A 446 -22.25 -30.66 -5.86
C ALA A 446 -22.94 -29.32 -6.14
N CYS A 447 -23.21 -29.00 -7.42
CA CYS A 447 -23.96 -27.80 -7.80
C CYS A 447 -25.46 -28.05 -8.05
N SER A 448 -25.95 -29.28 -7.91
CA SER A 448 -27.33 -29.58 -8.33
C SER A 448 -28.39 -28.96 -7.42
N PHE A 449 -28.25 -29.08 -6.09
CA PHE A 449 -29.25 -28.62 -5.10
C PHE A 449 -30.71 -28.96 -5.45
N GLY A 450 -30.95 -30.19 -5.93
CA GLY A 450 -32.29 -30.62 -6.36
C GLY A 450 -32.79 -29.94 -7.65
N GLY A 451 -31.88 -29.41 -8.47
CA GLY A 451 -32.17 -28.65 -9.69
C GLY A 451 -32.25 -27.13 -9.48
N THR A 452 -31.89 -26.63 -8.29
CA THR A 452 -31.94 -25.20 -7.96
C THR A 452 -30.60 -24.49 -8.10
N GLY A 453 -29.51 -25.21 -8.37
CA GLY A 453 -28.19 -24.63 -8.64
C GLY A 453 -27.73 -24.83 -10.10
N GLU A 454 -27.00 -23.85 -10.63
CA GLU A 454 -26.47 -23.82 -12.00
C GLU A 454 -24.98 -23.44 -12.01
N GLN A 455 -24.19 -24.12 -12.84
CA GLN A 455 -22.76 -23.84 -12.99
C GLN A 455 -22.48 -22.71 -13.98
N HIS A 456 -21.56 -21.82 -13.64
CA HIS A 456 -21.14 -20.70 -14.47
C HIS A 456 -19.62 -20.60 -14.56
N GLU A 457 -19.10 -20.45 -15.78
CA GLU A 457 -17.64 -20.32 -16.03
C GLU A 457 -17.09 -18.92 -15.72
N ASN A 458 -17.95 -17.90 -15.61
CA ASN A 458 -17.62 -16.52 -15.24
C ASN A 458 -18.81 -15.90 -14.52
N CYS A 459 -18.69 -15.62 -13.22
CA CYS A 459 -19.77 -15.07 -12.43
C CYS A 459 -19.37 -13.77 -11.72
N GLU A 460 -19.86 -12.63 -12.23
CA GLU A 460 -19.68 -11.31 -11.59
C GLU A 460 -20.51 -11.19 -10.29
N GLN A 461 -21.61 -11.93 -10.18
CA GLN A 461 -22.51 -11.93 -9.02
C GLN A 461 -22.04 -12.83 -7.86
N CYS A 462 -20.98 -13.60 -8.07
CA CYS A 462 -20.46 -14.55 -7.09
C CYS A 462 -19.33 -13.98 -6.22
N HIS A 463 -18.93 -12.74 -6.47
CA HIS A 463 -18.04 -12.02 -5.57
C HIS A 463 -18.86 -11.58 -4.37
N SER A 464 -18.42 -11.93 -3.16
CA SER A 464 -18.99 -11.41 -1.93
C SER A 464 -19.16 -9.89 -2.04
N PRO A 465 -20.38 -9.34 -1.85
CA PRO A 465 -20.61 -7.90 -1.82
C PRO A 465 -20.14 -7.33 -0.48
N ALA A 466 -18.85 -7.50 -0.16
CA ALA A 466 -18.22 -6.87 0.98
C ALA A 466 -17.53 -5.58 0.53
N VAL A 467 -18.18 -4.46 0.90
CA VAL A 467 -17.64 -3.10 0.99
C VAL A 467 -17.42 -2.34 -0.32
N ASP A 468 -18.52 -2.02 -1.02
CA ASP A 468 -18.56 -0.87 -1.93
C ASP A 468 -19.64 0.12 -1.48
N LEU A 469 -19.53 0.64 -0.25
CA LEU A 469 -20.19 1.88 0.16
C LEU A 469 -19.59 2.46 1.46
N ILE A 470 -18.30 2.83 1.44
CA ILE A 470 -17.80 3.84 2.37
C ILE A 470 -17.48 5.09 1.56
N CYS A 471 -18.31 6.10 1.78
CA CYS A 471 -18.17 7.44 1.26
C CYS A 471 -16.79 8.01 1.66
N HIS A 472 -15.88 8.14 0.70
CA HIS A 472 -14.60 8.83 0.90
C HIS A 472 -14.84 10.32 1.18
N CYS A 473 -14.78 10.73 2.46
CA CYS A 473 -14.47 12.12 2.80
C CYS A 473 -12.95 12.30 2.82
N ILE A 474 -12.41 12.85 1.73
CA ILE A 474 -10.99 13.18 1.59
C ILE A 474 -10.75 14.54 2.29
N TRP A 475 -10.03 14.50 3.41
CA TRP A 475 -9.32 15.60 4.11
C TRP A 475 -10.08 16.90 4.48
N LEU A 476 -10.20 17.16 5.79
CA LEU A 476 -10.46 18.49 6.37
C LEU A 476 -9.12 19.12 6.80
N ASN A 477 -8.61 20.11 6.05
CA ASN A 477 -7.50 20.94 6.53
C ASN A 477 -8.06 22.19 7.22
N PHE A 478 -7.74 22.35 8.51
CA PHE A 478 -8.01 23.58 9.26
C PHE A 478 -6.86 24.58 9.05
N PHE A 479 -7.15 25.73 8.44
CA PHE A 479 -6.25 26.88 8.48
C PHE A 479 -6.75 27.87 9.53
N HIS A 480 -5.91 28.21 10.52
CA HIS A 480 -6.15 29.37 11.37
C HIS A 480 -5.64 30.63 10.65
N ALA A 481 -6.58 31.43 10.17
CA ALA A 481 -6.36 32.84 9.87
C ALA A 481 -7.57 33.62 10.43
N ASP A 482 -7.30 34.76 11.04
CA ASP A 482 -8.23 35.51 11.89
C ASP A 482 -9.67 35.61 11.35
N ALA A 483 -10.61 35.22 12.22
CA ALA A 483 -12.05 35.52 12.20
C ALA A 483 -12.97 35.03 11.05
N LEU A 484 -12.55 34.09 10.18
CA LEU A 484 -13.50 33.40 9.28
C LEU A 484 -13.10 31.94 9.03
N LEU A 485 -13.97 30.98 9.38
CA LEU A 485 -13.80 29.57 9.03
C LEU A 485 -14.31 29.34 7.59
N LEU A 486 -13.40 29.12 6.65
CA LEU A 486 -13.72 28.74 5.27
C LEU A 486 -13.32 27.28 5.04
N ALA A 487 -14.32 26.40 4.84
CA ALA A 487 -14.09 25.02 4.41
C ALA A 487 -14.51 24.89 2.93
N ARG A 488 -13.65 24.32 2.08
CA ARG A 488 -14.01 23.90 0.72
C ARG A 488 -14.21 22.39 0.71
N ALA A 489 -15.40 21.95 0.31
CA ALA A 489 -15.69 20.54 0.04
C ALA A 489 -15.76 20.33 -1.47
N THR A 490 -15.15 19.25 -1.96
CA THR A 490 -15.32 18.79 -3.35
C THR A 490 -15.97 17.42 -3.28
N CYS A 491 -17.19 17.28 -3.82
CA CYS A 491 -17.87 15.99 -3.92
C CYS A 491 -17.71 15.43 -5.34
N LEU A 492 -17.35 14.16 -5.46
CA LEU A 492 -17.49 13.38 -6.68
C LEU A 492 -18.82 12.61 -6.61
N LEU A 493 -19.67 12.78 -7.61
CA LEU A 493 -20.86 11.96 -7.83
C LEU A 493 -20.64 11.13 -9.08
N THR A 494 -20.62 9.80 -8.93
CA THR A 494 -20.69 8.86 -10.05
C THR A 494 -22.14 8.46 -10.28
N LEU A 495 -22.70 8.88 -11.42
CA LEU A 495 -23.90 8.27 -11.99
C LEU A 495 -23.48 7.37 -13.16
N GLU A 496 -24.26 6.31 -13.39
CA GLU A 496 -23.99 5.15 -14.28
C GLU A 496 -23.61 5.44 -15.74
N THR A 497 -23.39 6.70 -16.16
CA THR A 497 -22.99 7.04 -17.54
C THR A 497 -21.91 8.14 -17.69
N GLY A 498 -21.12 8.46 -16.66
CA GLY A 498 -19.86 9.23 -16.81
C GLY A 498 -19.59 10.30 -15.75
N ILE A 499 -18.30 10.61 -15.54
CA ILE A 499 -17.80 11.53 -14.49
C ILE A 499 -17.96 13.00 -14.92
N THR A 500 -18.65 13.82 -14.12
CA THR A 500 -18.64 15.28 -14.24
C THR A 500 -18.23 15.91 -12.90
N ILE A 501 -17.24 16.81 -12.92
CA ILE A 501 -16.75 17.52 -11.72
C ILE A 501 -17.55 18.81 -11.53
N LEU A 502 -18.24 18.96 -10.39
CA LEU A 502 -18.84 20.23 -9.96
C LEU A 502 -18.14 20.71 -8.67
N SER A 503 -17.65 21.95 -8.68
CA SER A 503 -17.05 22.61 -7.52
C SER A 503 -18.00 23.66 -6.95
N GLY A 504 -18.29 23.63 -5.65
CA GLY A 504 -19.16 24.58 -4.95
C GLY A 504 -18.52 25.12 -3.66
N GLU A 505 -18.98 26.28 -3.19
CA GLU A 505 -18.46 26.97 -2.01
C GLU A 505 -19.46 26.86 -0.84
N VAL A 506 -19.00 26.42 0.34
CA VAL A 506 -19.83 26.36 1.56
C VAL A 506 -19.43 27.52 2.47
N ARG A 507 -20.40 28.33 2.92
CA ARG A 507 -20.18 29.42 3.88
C ARG A 507 -20.95 29.17 5.16
N PHE A 508 -20.25 29.27 6.30
CA PHE A 508 -20.89 29.33 7.61
C PHE A 508 -21.10 30.81 7.97
N THR A 509 -22.33 31.22 8.30
CA THR A 509 -22.59 32.53 8.91
C THR A 509 -23.05 32.31 10.35
N SER A 510 -22.31 32.83 11.32
CA SER A 510 -22.78 32.87 12.71
C SER A 510 -23.74 34.06 12.86
N GLU A 511 -25.01 33.79 13.19
CA GLU A 511 -25.78 34.77 13.97
C GLU A 511 -26.19 34.06 15.25
N ILE A 512 -25.78 34.65 16.37
CA ILE A 512 -26.19 34.23 17.70
C ILE A 512 -27.49 35.00 17.99
N LEU A 513 -28.60 34.29 18.10
CA LEU A 513 -29.85 34.87 18.60
C LEU A 513 -29.92 34.65 20.12
N GLU A 514 -29.87 35.74 20.89
CA GLU A 514 -30.14 35.72 22.33
C GLU A 514 -31.66 35.67 22.56
N VAL A 515 -32.15 34.62 23.21
CA VAL A 515 -33.53 34.56 23.71
C VAL A 515 -33.50 34.69 25.23
N TYR A 516 -33.99 35.82 25.73
CA TYR A 516 -34.09 36.11 27.17
C TYR A 516 -35.49 35.75 27.71
N ASN A 517 -35.56 34.76 28.61
CA ASN A 517 -36.82 34.37 29.26
C ASN A 517 -37.03 35.13 30.58
N ARG A 518 -37.94 36.12 30.57
CA ARG A 518 -38.24 36.97 31.75
C ARG A 518 -38.88 36.28 32.95
N ARG A 519 -39.29 35.00 32.86
CA ARG A 519 -39.88 34.27 34.01
C ARG A 519 -38.91 33.31 34.69
N SER A 520 -37.83 32.88 34.03
CA SER A 520 -36.84 31.96 34.61
C SER A 520 -35.43 32.56 34.75
N GLY A 521 -35.16 33.72 34.15
CA GLY A 521 -33.85 34.39 34.25
C GLY A 521 -32.72 33.74 33.45
N GLU A 522 -33.04 32.75 32.59
CA GLU A 522 -32.06 31.97 31.83
C GLU A 522 -31.85 32.55 30.42
N VAL A 523 -30.59 32.64 29.98
CA VAL A 523 -30.19 32.99 28.60
C VAL A 523 -29.76 31.71 27.91
N ARG A 524 -30.35 31.40 26.75
CA ARG A 524 -29.96 30.24 25.93
C ARG A 524 -29.39 30.69 24.59
N PHE A 525 -28.32 30.02 24.17
CA PHE A 525 -27.68 30.18 22.87
C PHE A 525 -28.05 29.00 21.97
N THR A 526 -28.47 29.27 20.73
CA THR A 526 -28.73 28.23 19.71
C THR A 526 -27.98 28.57 18.42
N SER A 527 -27.20 27.62 17.86
CA SER A 527 -26.50 27.80 16.57
C SER A 527 -27.01 26.86 15.46
N LYS A 528 -27.59 27.55 14.46
CA LYS A 528 -27.84 27.38 13.01
C LYS A 528 -27.84 26.05 12.22
N VAL A 529 -28.94 25.99 11.44
CA VAL A 529 -29.23 25.52 10.07
C VAL A 529 -28.07 25.57 9.06
N LEU A 530 -28.03 24.57 8.17
CA LEU A 530 -27.14 24.43 7.01
C LEU A 530 -27.81 25.01 5.74
N GLU A 531 -27.19 25.99 5.07
CA GLU A 531 -27.58 26.42 3.71
C GLU A 531 -26.44 26.12 2.73
N VAL A 532 -26.76 25.44 1.62
CA VAL A 532 -25.84 25.06 0.55
C VAL A 532 -26.22 25.82 -0.72
N TYR A 533 -25.30 26.61 -1.27
CA TYR A 533 -25.49 27.30 -2.55
C TYR A 533 -24.69 26.60 -3.65
N ILE A 534 -25.41 26.06 -4.64
CA ILE A 534 -24.83 25.53 -5.87
C ILE A 534 -25.02 26.58 -6.95
N HIS A 535 -23.94 27.11 -7.51
CA HIS A 535 -24.05 28.03 -8.63
C HIS A 535 -24.55 27.29 -9.87
N GLY A 536 -25.81 27.57 -10.24
CA GLY A 536 -26.28 27.35 -11.60
C GLY A 536 -27.49 26.43 -11.80
N TYR A 537 -28.37 26.22 -10.82
CA TYR A 537 -29.77 25.83 -11.04
C TYR A 537 -30.61 26.27 -9.83
N GLU A 538 -31.67 27.07 -10.03
CA GLU A 538 -32.75 27.23 -9.05
C GLU A 538 -33.48 25.89 -8.93
N ILE A 539 -33.35 25.19 -7.80
CA ILE A 539 -34.32 24.16 -7.43
C ILE A 539 -35.41 24.86 -6.61
N LEU A 540 -36.47 25.23 -7.33
CA LEU A 540 -37.73 25.66 -6.76
C LEU A 540 -38.30 24.56 -5.84
N GLU A 541 -38.89 25.04 -4.75
CA GLU A 541 -39.69 24.31 -3.77
C GLU A 541 -40.55 23.17 -4.36
N PHE A 542 -40.53 22.02 -3.69
CA PHE A 542 -41.75 21.26 -3.45
C PHE A 542 -41.76 20.73 -2.01
N CYS A 543 -42.31 21.54 -1.12
CA CYS A 543 -42.87 21.07 0.13
C CYS A 543 -44.37 21.36 0.08
N ASN A 544 -45.21 20.36 -0.18
CA ASN A 544 -46.62 20.47 0.17
C ASN A 544 -47.28 19.11 0.41
N ARG A 545 -47.77 18.97 1.65
CA ARG A 545 -48.88 18.13 2.15
C ARG A 545 -48.78 16.60 2.01
N GLY A 546 -48.47 15.99 3.15
CA GLY A 546 -49.42 15.08 3.80
C GLY A 546 -49.21 13.58 3.59
N SER A 547 -48.32 12.98 4.38
CA SER A 547 -48.64 11.74 5.10
C SER A 547 -47.60 11.49 6.19
N GLU A 548 -48.05 11.43 7.45
CA GLU A 548 -47.28 10.91 8.57
C GLU A 548 -47.00 9.43 8.35
N ARG A 549 -45.74 9.08 8.02
CA ARG A 549 -45.06 7.78 8.28
C ARG A 549 -43.82 7.69 7.38
N LEU A 550 -42.70 8.26 7.85
CA LEU A 550 -41.31 7.92 7.49
C LEU A 550 -40.37 9.02 8.04
N ILE A 551 -40.32 9.17 9.37
CA ILE A 551 -39.21 9.86 10.04
C ILE A 551 -38.81 8.99 11.23
N GLN A 552 -38.09 7.91 10.93
CA GLN A 552 -37.39 7.13 11.94
C GLN A 552 -36.17 6.46 11.30
N SER A 553 -35.28 7.25 10.71
CA SER A 553 -33.84 6.94 10.60
C SER A 553 -33.11 8.12 9.96
N CYS A 554 -32.96 9.20 10.72
CA CYS A 554 -31.93 10.21 10.50
C CYS A 554 -32.02 11.16 11.68
N MET A 555 -31.13 10.97 12.65
CA MET A 555 -30.69 11.89 13.72
C MET A 555 -30.54 11.14 15.05
N SER A 556 -29.37 10.53 15.25
CA SER A 556 -28.78 10.36 16.58
C SER A 556 -27.28 10.09 16.48
N TRP A 557 -26.48 11.14 16.41
CA TRP A 557 -25.09 11.11 16.90
C TRP A 557 -24.90 12.36 17.76
N GLN A 558 -25.08 12.22 19.07
CA GLN A 558 -24.64 13.19 20.06
C GLN A 558 -23.13 13.05 20.22
N MET A 559 -22.37 14.08 19.86
CA MET A 559 -20.94 14.16 20.16
C MET A 559 -20.78 14.80 21.53
N TYR A 560 -20.30 14.04 22.51
CA TYR A 560 -19.84 14.57 23.80
C TYR A 560 -18.49 15.26 23.59
N LEU A 561 -18.44 16.57 23.74
CA LEU A 561 -17.19 17.33 23.90
C LEU A 561 -16.81 17.33 25.39
N LEU A 562 -15.81 16.53 25.76
CA LEU A 562 -15.10 16.68 27.02
C LEU A 562 -14.17 17.89 26.89
N VAL A 563 -14.56 18.99 27.52
CA VAL A 563 -13.69 20.15 27.74
C VAL A 563 -12.85 19.88 28.99
N ARG A 564 -11.53 19.70 28.80
CA ARG A 564 -10.50 20.18 29.72
C ARG A 564 -9.21 20.50 28.97
#